data_AF-A0A9E3BL17-F1
#
_entry.id   AF-A0A9E3BL17-F1
#
_cell.length_a   1.000
_cell.length_b   1.000
_cell.length_c   1.000
_cell.angle_alpha   90.00
_cell.angle_beta   90.00
_cell.angle_gamma   90.00
#
_symmetry.space_group_name_H-M   'P 1'
#
loop_
_entity.id
_entity.type
_entity.pdbx_description
1 polymer ?
#
loop_
_entity_poly.entity_id
_entity_poly.type
_entity_poly.pdbx_seq_one_letter_code
_entity_poly.pdbx_strand_id
1 'polypeptide(L)'
;MTRSIRLAVSALALLAAAPALAAAAPTARLGPAAARPVRILAVVNGTVITSEDVDNRARLFAVSSSLPQHPEVLERLRPQILRQLVDERLRMQEVERQHIVVEGKQIAAAIQEIEARNGMQPGALRAKLSGDGVSFTTLIDQVRTEIGWTMLLRQQMGDRLRVSDADVAERTRALTAEVGQPEYHVSEIFIPVENPARDAEARRFADVVIKQLRAGAPFPVVAAQFSQSQSALQGGDLGWVQPSQLDPNVANVVQQMPPGAVSEPLSVPGGLAIAHLIAKRQIGRDIATMLSMRQVFLPFAVPLNPSAPTPQQVETLKRAEALGGRVHSCAEMEQAARD
;
A
#
# COMPACT_ATOMS: atom_id res chain seq x y z
N MET A 1 26.85 -10.55 -42.78
CA MET A 1 26.52 -11.02 -44.15
C MET A 1 25.68 -12.27 -43.95
N THR A 2 24.38 -12.32 -44.23
CA THR A 2 23.71 -12.10 -45.52
C THR A 2 22.26 -11.65 -45.29
N ARG A 3 21.80 -10.75 -46.17
CA ARG A 3 20.43 -10.25 -46.33
C ARG A 3 19.58 -11.27 -47.11
N SER A 4 18.24 -11.15 -47.01
CA SER A 4 17.22 -11.31 -48.08
C SER A 4 15.85 -11.06 -47.40
N ILE A 5 15.03 -10.01 -47.61
CA ILE A 5 14.38 -9.36 -48.76
C ILE A 5 13.47 -10.27 -49.61
N ARG A 6 12.16 -10.11 -49.31
CA ARG A 6 10.93 -10.08 -50.13
C ARG A 6 10.84 -10.85 -51.45
N LEU A 7 9.69 -11.51 -51.64
CA LEU A 7 8.97 -11.47 -52.92
C LEU A 7 7.45 -11.62 -52.71
N ALA A 8 6.72 -10.70 -53.34
CA ALA A 8 5.28 -10.72 -53.49
C ALA A 8 4.92 -11.58 -54.70
N VAL A 9 3.77 -12.26 -54.66
CA VAL A 9 3.07 -12.73 -55.86
C VAL A 9 1.59 -12.37 -55.71
N SER A 10 1.16 -11.51 -56.63
CA SER A 10 -0.23 -11.17 -56.90
C SER A 10 -0.92 -12.37 -57.55
N ALA A 11 -2.08 -12.77 -57.05
CA ALA A 11 -3.01 -13.65 -57.76
C ALA A 11 -4.36 -12.95 -57.85
N LEU A 12 -4.67 -12.52 -59.07
CA LEU A 12 -5.94 -11.95 -59.49
C LEU A 12 -6.95 -13.09 -59.63
N ALA A 13 -7.96 -13.14 -58.78
CA ALA A 13 -9.09 -14.07 -58.92
C ALA A 13 -10.38 -13.26 -59.11
N LEU A 14 -10.91 -13.30 -60.33
CA LEU A 14 -12.30 -12.94 -60.61
C LEU A 14 -13.21 -13.93 -59.87
N LEU A 15 -14.04 -13.43 -58.95
CA LEU A 15 -15.18 -14.17 -58.43
C LEU A 15 -16.46 -13.39 -58.73
N ALA A 16 -17.37 -14.07 -59.43
CA ALA A 16 -18.66 -13.58 -59.88
C ALA A 16 -19.54 -13.13 -58.70
N ALA A 17 -20.18 -11.98 -58.86
CA ALA A 17 -21.17 -11.46 -57.93
C ALA A 17 -22.47 -12.29 -58.01
N ALA A 18 -22.81 -12.99 -56.92
CA ALA A 18 -24.16 -13.44 -56.64
C ALA A 18 -24.81 -12.45 -55.65
N PRO A 19 -26.07 -12.04 -55.84
CA PRO A 19 -26.73 -11.13 -54.91
C PRO A 19 -27.12 -11.91 -53.64
N ALA A 20 -26.38 -11.70 -52.56
CA ALA A 20 -26.80 -12.14 -51.23
C ALA A 20 -27.90 -11.20 -50.71
N LEU A 21 -29.11 -11.74 -50.53
CA LEU A 21 -30.18 -11.09 -49.76
C LEU A 21 -29.64 -10.83 -48.35
N ALA A 22 -29.39 -9.55 -48.02
CA ALA A 22 -29.10 -9.13 -46.67
C ALA A 22 -30.37 -9.20 -45.83
N ALA A 23 -30.51 -10.26 -45.03
CA ALA A 23 -31.45 -10.28 -43.93
C ALA A 23 -30.96 -9.28 -42.86
N ALA A 24 -31.63 -8.13 -42.75
CA ALA A 24 -31.38 -7.15 -41.70
C ALA A 24 -31.74 -7.79 -40.34
N ALA A 25 -30.72 -8.16 -39.57
CA ALA A 25 -30.92 -8.51 -38.16
C ALA A 25 -31.41 -7.25 -37.41
N PRO A 26 -32.43 -7.37 -36.53
CA PRO A 26 -32.86 -6.25 -35.71
C PRO A 26 -31.70 -5.84 -34.80
N THR A 27 -31.18 -4.63 -35.03
CA THR A 27 -30.28 -3.97 -34.11
C THR A 27 -31.04 -3.73 -32.81
N ALA A 28 -30.77 -4.57 -31.81
CA ALA A 28 -31.16 -4.29 -30.44
C ALA A 28 -30.53 -2.96 -30.04
N ARG A 29 -31.34 -1.89 -30.04
CA ARG A 29 -30.96 -0.61 -29.44
C ARG A 29 -30.71 -0.89 -27.97
N LEU A 30 -29.44 -0.89 -27.56
CA LEU A 30 -29.07 -0.72 -26.17
C LEU A 30 -29.68 0.61 -25.71
N GLY A 31 -30.79 0.55 -24.99
CA GLY A 31 -31.36 1.71 -24.36
C GLY A 31 -30.34 2.34 -23.40
N PRO A 32 -30.42 3.65 -23.13
CA PRO A 32 -29.56 4.29 -22.15
C PRO A 32 -29.63 3.50 -20.84
N ALA A 33 -28.47 3.14 -20.28
CA ALA A 33 -28.37 2.50 -18.98
C ALA A 33 -29.22 3.28 -17.99
N ALA A 34 -30.29 2.67 -17.48
CA ALA A 34 -31.21 3.33 -16.56
C ALA A 34 -30.40 3.85 -15.36
N ALA A 35 -30.37 5.17 -15.17
CA ALA A 35 -29.71 5.79 -14.03
C ALA A 35 -30.32 5.20 -12.76
N ARG A 36 -29.49 4.53 -11.94
CA ARG A 36 -29.93 4.01 -10.65
C ARG A 36 -30.43 5.19 -9.81
N PRO A 37 -31.64 5.14 -9.22
CA PRO A 37 -32.14 6.23 -8.42
C PRO A 37 -31.21 6.44 -7.21
N VAL A 38 -30.81 7.70 -6.99
CA VAL A 38 -30.03 8.11 -5.81
C VAL A 38 -30.90 7.89 -4.58
N ARG A 39 -30.44 7.04 -3.65
CA ARG A 39 -31.14 6.71 -2.40
C ARG A 39 -30.40 7.30 -1.21
N ILE A 40 -31.15 7.63 -0.15
CA ILE A 40 -30.58 7.98 1.15
C ILE A 40 -30.23 6.68 1.87
N LEU A 41 -28.97 6.55 2.31
CA LEU A 41 -28.49 5.37 3.05
C LEU A 41 -28.31 5.64 4.54
N ALA A 42 -27.97 6.88 4.91
CA ALA A 42 -27.88 7.31 6.30
C ALA A 42 -28.11 8.82 6.42
N VAL A 43 -28.44 9.27 7.64
CA VAL A 43 -28.53 10.68 8.02
C VAL A 43 -27.72 10.88 9.30
N VAL A 44 -26.77 11.81 9.27
CA VAL A 44 -25.83 12.09 10.35
C VAL A 44 -26.01 13.54 10.77
N ASN A 45 -26.69 13.78 11.91
CA ASN A 45 -27.02 15.13 12.41
C ASN A 45 -27.61 16.07 11.34
N GLY A 46 -28.50 15.55 10.49
CA GLY A 46 -29.14 16.30 9.42
C GLY A 46 -28.39 16.31 8.08
N THR A 47 -27.14 15.83 8.02
CA THR A 47 -26.42 15.63 6.76
C THR A 47 -26.73 14.25 6.18
N VAL A 48 -27.14 14.21 4.91
CA VAL A 48 -27.49 12.97 4.20
C VAL A 48 -26.24 12.29 3.62
N ILE A 49 -26.17 10.97 3.73
CA ILE A 49 -25.24 10.12 2.98
C ILE A 49 -26.05 9.34 1.96
N THR A 50 -25.71 9.50 0.69
CA THR A 50 -26.44 8.91 -0.45
C THR A 50 -25.79 7.63 -0.94
N SER A 51 -26.51 6.89 -1.79
CA SER A 51 -25.97 5.74 -2.51
C SER A 51 -24.84 6.12 -3.44
N GLU A 52 -24.90 7.32 -4.03
CA GLU A 52 -23.85 7.83 -4.92
C GLU A 52 -22.56 8.17 -4.15
N ASP A 53 -22.67 8.72 -2.94
CA ASP A 53 -21.52 8.96 -2.06
C ASP A 53 -20.77 7.65 -1.79
N VAL A 54 -21.51 6.61 -1.38
CA VAL A 54 -20.96 5.28 -1.10
C VAL A 54 -20.34 4.68 -2.36
N ASP A 55 -21.00 4.78 -3.52
CA ASP A 55 -20.50 4.23 -4.78
C ASP A 55 -19.21 4.92 -5.25
N ASN A 56 -19.15 6.26 -5.17
CA ASN A 56 -17.96 7.02 -5.51
C ASN A 56 -16.80 6.69 -4.56
N ARG A 57 -17.08 6.59 -3.26
CA ARG A 57 -16.07 6.26 -2.25
C ARG A 57 -15.56 4.83 -2.40
N ALA A 58 -16.43 3.87 -2.71
CA ALA A 58 -16.05 2.49 -3.01
C ALA A 58 -15.17 2.38 -4.27
N ARG A 59 -15.51 3.11 -5.34
CA ARG A 59 -14.65 3.17 -6.55
C ARG A 59 -13.30 3.81 -6.26
N LEU A 60 -13.27 4.91 -5.53
CA LEU A 60 -12.01 5.56 -5.13
C LEU A 60 -11.10 4.58 -4.38
N PHE A 61 -11.66 3.89 -3.38
CA PHE A 61 -10.96 2.87 -2.62
C PHE A 61 -10.45 1.72 -3.50
N ALA A 62 -11.27 1.24 -4.43
CA ALA A 62 -10.88 0.17 -5.33
C ALA A 62 -9.70 0.59 -6.22
N VAL A 63 -9.73 1.81 -6.78
CA VAL A 63 -8.63 2.34 -7.61
C VAL A 63 -7.35 2.51 -6.80
N SER A 64 -7.42 3.14 -5.62
CA SER A 64 -6.25 3.38 -4.78
C SER A 64 -5.60 2.08 -4.28
N SER A 65 -6.40 1.04 -4.13
CA SER A 65 -5.96 -0.28 -3.64
C SER A 65 -5.70 -1.28 -4.76
N SER A 66 -5.73 -0.84 -6.03
CA SER A 66 -5.57 -1.70 -7.22
C SER A 66 -6.54 -2.89 -7.27
N LEU A 67 -7.75 -2.72 -6.73
CA LEU A 67 -8.82 -3.71 -6.76
C LEU A 67 -9.61 -3.64 -8.08
N PRO A 68 -10.08 -4.79 -8.59
CA PRO A 68 -11.00 -4.79 -9.72
C PRO A 68 -12.30 -4.03 -9.39
N GLN A 69 -12.73 -3.15 -10.27
CA GLN A 69 -13.98 -2.38 -10.12
C GLN A 69 -15.23 -3.18 -10.54
N HIS A 70 -15.21 -4.50 -10.38
CA HIS A 70 -16.38 -5.33 -10.69
C HIS A 70 -17.54 -5.02 -9.72
N PRO A 71 -18.80 -5.03 -10.18
CA PRO A 71 -19.95 -4.70 -9.34
C PRO A 71 -19.99 -5.51 -8.03
N GLU A 72 -19.66 -6.81 -8.10
CA GLU A 72 -19.64 -7.69 -6.92
C GLU A 72 -18.62 -7.25 -5.86
N VAL A 73 -17.44 -6.79 -6.27
CA VAL A 73 -16.40 -6.29 -5.35
C VAL A 73 -16.87 -5.00 -4.71
N LEU A 74 -17.37 -4.06 -5.50
CA LEU A 74 -17.85 -2.77 -5.01
C LEU A 74 -19.02 -2.93 -4.04
N GLU A 75 -19.99 -3.81 -4.35
CA GLU A 75 -21.15 -4.07 -3.48
C GLU A 75 -20.73 -4.61 -2.10
N ARG A 76 -19.68 -5.44 -2.03
CA ARG A 76 -19.16 -5.95 -0.75
C ARG A 76 -18.44 -4.89 0.09
N LEU A 77 -17.87 -3.87 -0.54
CA LEU A 77 -17.22 -2.76 0.17
C LEU A 77 -18.24 -1.77 0.77
N ARG A 78 -19.46 -1.71 0.23
CA ARG A 78 -20.47 -0.69 0.60
C ARG A 78 -20.72 -0.57 2.11
N PRO A 79 -20.87 -1.65 2.90
CA PRO A 79 -21.14 -1.51 4.34
C PRO A 79 -19.98 -0.83 5.09
N GLN A 80 -18.74 -1.19 4.77
CA GLN A 80 -17.56 -0.60 5.39
C GLN A 80 -17.39 0.86 4.98
N ILE A 81 -17.60 1.15 3.68
CA ILE A 81 -17.54 2.50 3.14
C ILE A 81 -18.64 3.40 3.74
N LEU A 82 -19.85 2.89 3.94
CA LEU A 82 -20.92 3.63 4.59
C LEU A 82 -20.55 4.00 6.03
N ARG A 83 -20.02 3.06 6.82
CA ARG A 83 -19.54 3.33 8.18
C ARG A 83 -18.46 4.42 8.19
N GLN A 84 -17.47 4.29 7.29
CA GLN A 84 -16.41 5.29 7.15
C GLN A 84 -16.96 6.68 6.80
N LEU A 85 -17.92 6.76 5.87
CA LEU A 85 -18.54 8.03 5.50
C LEU A 85 -19.31 8.64 6.69
N VAL A 86 -19.98 7.83 7.52
CA VAL A 86 -20.61 8.31 8.76
C VAL A 86 -19.57 8.95 9.67
N ASP A 87 -18.45 8.28 9.92
CA ASP A 87 -17.37 8.79 10.77
C ASP A 87 -16.74 10.07 10.19
N GLU A 88 -16.52 10.12 8.87
CA GLU A 88 -16.00 11.30 8.19
C GLU A 88 -16.96 12.50 8.31
N ARG A 89 -18.28 12.28 8.19
CA ARG A 89 -19.26 13.35 8.40
C ARG A 89 -19.25 13.85 9.84
N LEU A 90 -19.17 12.96 10.83
CA LEU A 90 -19.06 13.35 12.24
C LEU A 90 -17.78 14.16 12.51
N ARG A 91 -16.64 13.74 11.96
CA ARG A 91 -15.36 14.46 12.09
C ARG A 91 -15.45 15.85 11.46
N MET A 92 -15.98 15.96 10.25
CA MET A 92 -16.09 17.25 9.57
C MET A 92 -17.04 18.21 10.30
N GLN A 93 -18.16 17.71 10.83
CA GLN A 93 -19.07 18.50 11.66
C GLN A 93 -18.38 19.04 12.93
N GLU A 94 -17.55 18.23 13.58
CA GLU A 94 -16.78 18.69 14.74
C GLU A 94 -15.71 19.72 14.36
N VAL A 95 -15.01 19.53 13.24
CA VAL A 95 -14.03 20.50 12.71
C VAL A 95 -14.71 21.84 12.43
N GLU A 96 -15.88 21.82 11.78
CA GLU A 96 -16.69 23.02 11.50
C GLU A 96 -17.19 23.69 12.78
N ARG A 97 -17.66 22.90 13.76
CA ARG A 97 -18.12 23.40 15.07
C ARG A 97 -17.01 24.13 15.82
N GLN A 98 -15.76 23.72 15.62
CA GLN A 98 -14.57 24.33 16.21
C GLN A 98 -14.02 25.49 15.36
N HIS A 99 -14.74 25.89 14.30
CA HIS A 99 -14.39 26.98 13.39
C HIS A 99 -13.03 26.78 12.70
N ILE A 100 -12.62 25.53 12.51
CA ILE A 100 -11.37 25.20 11.84
C ILE A 100 -11.61 25.21 10.33
N VAL A 101 -10.91 26.10 9.64
CA VAL A 101 -11.02 26.26 8.18
C VAL A 101 -9.82 25.61 7.50
N VAL A 102 -10.09 24.67 6.58
CA VAL A 102 -9.08 24.05 5.73
C VAL A 102 -8.97 24.84 4.43
N GLU A 103 -7.85 25.52 4.24
CA GLU A 103 -7.64 26.34 3.05
C GLU A 103 -7.39 25.48 1.80
N GLY A 104 -7.84 25.96 0.64
CA GLY A 104 -7.64 25.26 -0.63
C GLY A 104 -6.17 24.97 -0.97
N LYS A 105 -5.25 25.83 -0.52
CA LYS A 105 -3.80 25.63 -0.70
C LYS A 105 -3.27 24.39 0.06
N GLN A 106 -3.83 24.09 1.24
CA GLN A 106 -3.45 22.91 2.03
C GLN A 106 -3.93 21.63 1.35
N ILE A 107 -5.15 21.65 0.80
CA ILE A 107 -5.71 20.54 0.02
C ILE A 107 -4.85 20.31 -1.24
N ALA A 108 -4.50 21.37 -1.97
CA ALA A 108 -3.65 21.28 -3.15
C ALA A 108 -2.27 20.68 -2.83
N ALA A 109 -1.63 21.11 -1.74
CA ALA A 109 -0.35 20.57 -1.29
C ALA A 109 -0.46 19.07 -0.91
N ALA A 110 -1.53 18.68 -0.21
CA ALA A 110 -1.76 17.27 0.13
C ALA A 110 -1.98 16.40 -1.12
N ILE A 111 -2.68 16.91 -2.15
CA ILE A 111 -2.85 16.21 -3.42
C ILE A 111 -1.51 16.06 -4.16
N GLN A 112 -0.68 17.11 -4.19
CA GLN A 112 0.66 17.04 -4.79
C GLN A 112 1.53 15.99 -4.08
N GLU A 113 1.43 15.89 -2.75
CA GLU A 113 2.13 14.85 -1.98
C GLU A 113 1.62 13.43 -2.30
N ILE A 114 0.32 13.27 -2.56
CA ILE A 114 -0.22 11.99 -3.06
C ILE A 114 0.37 11.67 -4.43
N GLU A 115 0.40 12.63 -5.35
CA GLU A 115 0.99 12.45 -6.68
C GLU A 115 2.47 12.07 -6.59
N ALA A 116 3.26 12.79 -5.79
CA ALA A 116 4.69 12.53 -5.60
C ALA A 116 4.95 11.12 -5.04
N ARG A 117 4.20 10.70 -4.01
CA ARG A 117 4.33 9.36 -3.41
C ARG A 117 3.97 8.23 -4.39
N ASN A 118 3.11 8.51 -5.37
CA ASN A 118 2.74 7.56 -6.41
C ASN A 118 3.57 7.71 -7.69
N GLY A 119 4.63 8.53 -7.69
CA GLY A 119 5.48 8.77 -8.87
C GLY A 119 4.74 9.42 -10.04
N MET A 120 3.66 10.14 -9.78
CA MET A 120 2.82 10.78 -10.78
C MET A 120 3.32 12.19 -11.10
N GLN A 121 3.05 12.66 -12.31
CA GLN A 121 3.30 14.05 -12.67
C GLN A 121 2.31 14.99 -11.95
N PRO A 122 2.72 16.22 -11.58
CA PRO A 122 1.83 17.18 -10.95
C PRO A 122 0.55 17.44 -11.78
N GLY A 123 -0.61 17.32 -11.14
CA GLY A 123 -1.93 17.49 -11.75
C GLY A 123 -2.46 16.27 -12.52
N ALA A 124 -1.69 15.18 -12.63
CA ALA A 124 -2.10 13.99 -13.36
C ALA A 124 -3.21 13.19 -12.64
N LEU A 125 -3.31 13.31 -11.30
CA LEU A 125 -4.23 12.49 -10.51
C LEU A 125 -5.70 12.73 -10.86
N ARG A 126 -6.06 13.99 -11.18
CA ARG A 126 -7.43 14.34 -11.58
C ARG A 126 -7.86 13.59 -12.84
N ALA A 127 -7.01 13.60 -13.86
CA ALA A 127 -7.29 12.92 -15.12
C ALA A 127 -7.34 11.40 -14.93
N LYS A 128 -6.43 10.86 -14.11
CA LYS A 128 -6.40 9.43 -13.76
C LYS A 128 -7.70 8.98 -13.10
N LEU A 129 -8.12 9.65 -12.03
CA LEU A 129 -9.35 9.31 -11.31
C LEU A 129 -10.60 9.46 -12.18
N SER A 130 -10.67 10.51 -13.00
CA SER A 130 -11.79 10.70 -13.93
C SER A 130 -11.85 9.59 -14.98
N GLY A 131 -10.69 9.11 -15.47
CA GLY A 131 -10.61 7.97 -16.38
C GLY A 131 -11.12 6.67 -15.76
N ASP A 132 -10.92 6.49 -14.45
CA ASP A 132 -11.37 5.33 -13.69
C ASP A 132 -12.80 5.52 -13.08
N GLY A 133 -13.54 6.54 -13.53
CA GLY A 133 -14.93 6.78 -13.11
C GLY A 133 -15.10 7.28 -11.67
N VAL A 134 -14.07 7.89 -11.09
CA VAL A 134 -14.05 8.45 -9.74
C VAL A 134 -14.12 9.96 -9.80
N SER A 135 -15.07 10.57 -9.08
CA SER A 135 -15.12 12.02 -8.97
C SER A 135 -13.91 12.54 -8.19
N PHE A 136 -13.22 13.54 -8.75
CA PHE A 136 -12.11 14.21 -8.06
C PHE A 136 -12.57 14.92 -6.77
N THR A 137 -13.84 15.32 -6.69
CA THR A 137 -14.41 15.93 -5.47
C THR A 137 -14.42 14.94 -4.30
N THR A 138 -14.64 13.65 -4.56
CA THR A 138 -14.60 12.61 -3.53
C THR A 138 -13.23 12.55 -2.83
N LEU A 139 -12.13 12.70 -3.59
CA LEU A 139 -10.79 12.78 -3.02
C LEU A 139 -10.59 14.09 -2.24
N ILE A 140 -11.02 15.22 -2.82
CA ILE A 140 -10.91 16.54 -2.16
C ILE A 140 -11.61 16.54 -0.80
N ASP A 141 -12.82 15.98 -0.72
CA ASP A 141 -13.61 15.98 0.51
C ASP A 141 -13.00 15.06 1.57
N GLN A 142 -12.44 13.91 1.17
CA GLN A 142 -11.63 13.07 2.07
C GLN A 142 -10.44 13.86 2.63
N VAL A 143 -9.62 14.43 1.74
CA VAL A 143 -8.39 15.16 2.13
C VAL A 143 -8.73 16.34 3.04
N ARG A 144 -9.81 17.07 2.74
CA ARG A 144 -10.30 18.16 3.60
C ARG A 144 -10.62 17.66 5.01
N THR A 145 -11.35 16.56 5.11
CA THR A 145 -11.74 15.96 6.39
C THR A 145 -10.52 15.53 7.20
N GLU A 146 -9.54 14.86 6.56
CA GLU A 146 -8.31 14.40 7.21
C GLU A 146 -7.44 15.57 7.72
N ILE A 147 -7.26 16.61 6.90
CA ILE A 147 -6.51 17.82 7.30
C ILE A 147 -7.21 18.52 8.46
N GLY A 148 -8.51 18.78 8.34
CA GLY A 148 -9.30 19.46 9.36
C GLY A 148 -9.28 18.71 10.70
N TRP A 149 -9.45 17.39 10.65
CA TRP A 149 -9.38 16.56 11.85
C TRP A 149 -8.00 16.59 12.51
N THR A 150 -6.92 16.54 11.72
CA THR A 150 -5.55 16.66 12.24
C THR A 150 -5.30 18.02 12.88
N MET A 151 -5.79 19.10 12.27
CA MET A 151 -5.70 20.46 12.84
C MET A 151 -6.45 20.54 14.18
N LEU A 152 -7.65 19.96 14.25
CA LEU A 152 -8.44 19.90 15.48
C LEU A 152 -7.70 19.16 16.59
N LEU A 153 -7.20 17.96 16.30
CA LEU A 153 -6.45 17.18 17.28
C LEU A 153 -5.25 17.96 17.80
N ARG A 154 -4.47 18.59 16.91
CA ARG A 154 -3.33 19.45 17.31
C ARG A 154 -3.76 20.61 18.20
N GLN A 155 -4.88 21.27 17.89
CA GLN A 155 -5.40 22.37 18.69
C GLN A 155 -5.85 21.92 20.08
N GLN A 156 -6.49 20.75 20.19
CA GLN A 156 -6.93 20.21 21.48
C GLN A 156 -5.79 19.62 22.33
N MET A 157 -4.80 19.05 21.66
CA MET A 157 -3.68 18.33 22.28
C MET A 157 -2.50 19.23 22.62
N GLY A 158 -2.32 20.37 21.92
CA GLY A 158 -1.22 21.33 21.99
C GLY A 158 -0.36 21.30 23.26
N ASP A 159 -0.50 22.30 24.14
CA ASP A 159 0.35 22.42 25.34
C ASP A 159 0.07 21.34 26.40
N ARG A 160 -0.93 20.47 26.18
CA ARG A 160 -1.30 19.39 27.10
C ARG A 160 -0.36 18.20 26.99
N LEU A 161 0.24 17.96 25.83
CA LEU A 161 1.25 16.90 25.65
C LEU A 161 2.66 17.48 25.79
N ARG A 162 3.11 17.61 27.05
CA ARG A 162 4.52 17.84 27.35
C ARG A 162 5.19 16.49 27.55
N VAL A 163 6.06 16.11 26.61
CA VAL A 163 6.96 14.96 26.79
C VAL A 163 8.07 15.41 27.73
N SER A 164 8.14 14.83 28.92
CA SER A 164 9.18 15.12 29.91
C SER A 164 10.45 14.29 29.65
N ASP A 165 11.58 14.72 30.21
CA ASP A 165 12.83 13.94 30.17
C ASP A 165 12.65 12.56 30.84
N ALA A 166 11.76 12.46 31.82
CA ALA A 166 11.41 11.20 32.47
C ALA A 166 10.68 10.25 31.50
N ASP A 167 9.73 10.76 30.71
CA ASP A 167 9.02 9.98 29.68
C ASP A 167 9.99 9.48 28.61
N VAL A 168 10.92 10.34 28.17
CA VAL A 168 11.97 9.96 27.22
C VAL A 168 12.85 8.88 27.82
N ALA A 169 13.35 9.07 29.04
CA ALA A 169 14.21 8.09 29.71
C ALA A 169 13.50 6.76 29.97
N GLU A 170 12.20 6.77 30.30
CA GLU A 170 11.39 5.57 30.42
C GLU A 170 11.25 4.86 29.08
N ARG A 171 10.87 5.57 28.00
CA ARG A 171 10.73 4.96 26.68
C ARG A 171 12.06 4.44 26.15
N THR A 172 13.17 5.16 26.35
CA THR A 172 14.52 4.69 25.97
C THR A 172 14.90 3.42 26.72
N ARG A 173 14.62 3.33 28.03
CA ARG A 173 14.84 2.09 28.80
C ARG A 173 14.00 0.93 28.27
N ALA A 174 12.72 1.17 27.98
CA ALA A 174 11.83 0.15 27.40
C ALA A 174 12.36 -0.33 26.03
N LEU A 175 12.67 0.59 25.11
CA LEU A 175 13.24 0.26 23.79
C LEU A 175 14.54 -0.53 23.90
N THR A 176 15.41 -0.20 24.85
CA THR A 176 16.67 -0.93 25.08
C THR A 176 16.40 -2.36 25.58
N ALA A 177 15.41 -2.54 26.45
CA ALA A 177 15.00 -3.85 26.94
C ALA A 177 14.28 -4.70 25.87
N GLU A 178 13.67 -4.06 24.89
CA GLU A 178 13.04 -4.70 23.73
C GLU A 178 14.07 -5.21 22.70
N VAL A 179 15.34 -4.75 22.73
CA VAL A 179 16.39 -5.23 21.80
C VAL A 179 16.57 -6.75 21.91
N GLY A 180 16.58 -7.42 20.76
CA GLY A 180 16.67 -8.88 20.66
C GLY A 180 15.33 -9.62 20.82
N GLN A 181 14.27 -8.93 21.27
CA GLN A 181 12.92 -9.49 21.29
C GLN A 181 12.39 -9.66 19.86
N PRO A 182 11.52 -10.65 19.62
CA PRO A 182 10.92 -10.86 18.32
C PRO A 182 9.80 -9.85 18.04
N GLU A 183 9.73 -9.38 16.80
CA GLU A 183 8.61 -8.64 16.22
C GLU A 183 8.04 -9.38 15.02
N TYR A 184 6.74 -9.23 14.83
CA TYR A 184 5.96 -9.89 13.81
C TYR A 184 5.22 -8.83 13.01
N HIS A 185 5.38 -8.84 11.69
CA HIS A 185 4.52 -8.05 10.80
C HIS A 185 3.27 -8.88 10.53
N VAL A 186 2.13 -8.46 11.10
CA VAL A 186 0.89 -9.23 11.10
C VAL A 186 -0.19 -8.46 10.37
N SER A 187 -1.08 -9.17 9.66
CA SER A 187 -2.37 -8.61 9.26
C SER A 187 -3.50 -9.45 9.84
N GLU A 188 -4.67 -8.85 10.05
CA GLU A 188 -5.83 -9.50 10.64
C GLU A 188 -7.11 -9.36 9.81
N ILE A 189 -7.98 -10.35 9.95
CA ILE A 189 -9.40 -10.26 9.60
C ILE A 189 -10.18 -10.50 10.88
N PHE A 190 -11.00 -9.53 11.27
CA PHE A 190 -11.83 -9.61 12.46
C PHE A 190 -13.29 -9.81 12.09
N ILE A 191 -13.90 -10.83 12.68
CA ILE A 191 -15.31 -11.18 12.51
C ILE A 191 -15.97 -11.01 13.88
N PRO A 192 -16.77 -9.95 14.08
CA PRO A 192 -17.37 -9.65 15.38
C PRO A 192 -18.44 -10.69 15.72
N VAL A 193 -18.42 -11.17 16.96
CA VAL A 193 -19.44 -12.05 17.53
C VAL A 193 -19.59 -11.84 19.01
N GLU A 194 -20.84 -11.83 19.50
CA GLU A 194 -21.14 -11.69 20.92
C GLU A 194 -20.61 -12.89 21.73
N ASN A 195 -20.64 -14.10 21.18
CA ASN A 195 -20.06 -15.30 21.80
C ASN A 195 -19.41 -16.23 20.76
N PRO A 196 -18.08 -16.11 20.52
CA PRO A 196 -17.37 -16.91 19.51
C PRO A 196 -17.43 -18.42 19.73
N ALA A 197 -17.67 -18.87 20.97
CA ALA A 197 -17.77 -20.29 21.30
C ALA A 197 -19.13 -20.89 20.93
N ARG A 198 -20.17 -20.06 20.76
CA ARG A 198 -21.55 -20.50 20.52
C ARG A 198 -22.10 -20.09 19.15
N ASP A 199 -21.36 -19.29 18.40
CA ASP A 199 -21.80 -18.79 17.11
C ASP A 199 -21.32 -19.69 15.96
N ALA A 200 -22.17 -20.66 15.60
CA ALA A 200 -21.92 -21.56 14.48
C ALA A 200 -21.94 -20.86 13.11
N GLU A 201 -22.65 -19.73 12.99
CA GLU A 201 -22.73 -18.96 11.75
C GLU A 201 -21.41 -18.22 11.51
N ALA A 202 -20.87 -17.56 12.53
CA ALA A 202 -19.59 -16.89 12.42
C ALA A 202 -18.43 -17.85 12.15
N ARG A 203 -18.46 -19.06 12.72
CA ARG A 203 -17.48 -20.10 12.38
C ARG A 203 -17.58 -20.51 10.92
N ARG A 204 -18.80 -20.75 10.41
CA ARG A 204 -19.02 -21.05 8.98
C ARG A 204 -18.56 -19.89 8.09
N PHE A 205 -18.79 -18.65 8.51
CA PHE A 205 -18.31 -17.48 7.78
C PHE A 205 -16.78 -17.40 7.78
N ALA A 206 -16.14 -17.62 8.91
CA ALA A 206 -14.67 -17.69 9.02
C ALA A 206 -14.10 -18.82 8.13
N ASP A 207 -14.76 -19.97 8.04
CA ASP A 207 -14.38 -21.05 7.13
C ASP A 207 -14.48 -20.63 5.66
N VAL A 208 -15.48 -19.83 5.28
CA VAL A 208 -15.60 -19.27 3.93
C VAL A 208 -14.44 -18.31 3.65
N VAL A 209 -14.09 -17.44 4.60
CA VAL A 209 -12.96 -16.52 4.48
C VAL A 209 -11.65 -17.29 4.29
N ILE A 210 -11.39 -18.31 5.13
CA ILE A 210 -10.20 -19.17 5.01
C ILE A 210 -10.16 -19.91 3.68
N LYS A 211 -11.28 -20.42 3.18
CA LYS A 211 -11.34 -21.08 1.87
C LYS A 211 -10.90 -20.14 0.75
N GLN A 212 -11.29 -18.86 0.79
CA GLN A 212 -10.85 -17.89 -0.21
C GLN A 212 -9.35 -17.60 -0.11
N LEU A 213 -8.83 -17.43 1.10
CA LEU A 213 -7.40 -17.22 1.34
C LEU A 213 -6.57 -18.43 0.85
N ARG A 214 -7.03 -19.66 1.14
CA ARG A 214 -6.40 -20.90 0.65
C ARG A 214 -6.49 -21.08 -0.86
N ALA A 215 -7.49 -20.50 -1.50
CA ALA A 215 -7.61 -20.47 -2.96
C ALA A 215 -6.67 -19.43 -3.61
N GLY A 216 -5.86 -18.70 -2.82
CA GLY A 216 -4.88 -17.74 -3.30
C GLY A 216 -5.40 -16.30 -3.42
N ALA A 217 -6.57 -16.00 -2.86
CA ALA A 217 -7.03 -14.61 -2.79
C ALA A 217 -6.06 -13.79 -1.91
N PRO A 218 -5.60 -12.60 -2.37
CA PRO A 218 -4.66 -11.81 -1.58
C PRO A 218 -5.30 -11.34 -0.26
N PHE A 219 -4.59 -11.53 0.86
CA PHE A 219 -5.11 -11.24 2.19
C PHE A 219 -5.67 -9.81 2.34
N PRO A 220 -5.00 -8.74 1.84
CA PRO A 220 -5.52 -7.38 1.95
C PRO A 220 -6.90 -7.19 1.30
N VAL A 221 -7.17 -7.90 0.21
CA VAL A 221 -8.45 -7.84 -0.51
C VAL A 221 -9.54 -8.50 0.34
N VAL A 222 -9.24 -9.67 0.88
CA VAL A 222 -10.17 -10.43 1.73
C VAL A 222 -10.46 -9.66 3.03
N ALA A 223 -9.46 -8.99 3.60
CA ALA A 223 -9.63 -8.15 4.77
C ALA A 223 -10.51 -6.93 4.49
N ALA A 224 -10.28 -6.20 3.40
CA ALA A 224 -11.14 -5.09 3.01
C ALA A 224 -12.59 -5.52 2.77
N GLN A 225 -12.79 -6.75 2.31
CA GLN A 225 -14.10 -7.27 1.94
C GLN A 225 -14.90 -7.82 3.14
N PHE A 226 -14.24 -8.46 4.11
CA PHE A 226 -14.94 -9.22 5.16
C PHE A 226 -14.58 -8.83 6.58
N SER A 227 -13.43 -8.18 6.79
CA SER A 227 -13.05 -7.74 8.13
C SER A 227 -13.95 -6.60 8.57
N GLN A 228 -14.29 -6.61 9.86
CA GLN A 228 -14.92 -5.46 10.52
C GLN A 228 -13.95 -4.79 11.51
N SER A 229 -12.65 -5.07 11.43
CA SER A 229 -11.62 -4.31 12.14
C SER A 229 -11.45 -2.91 11.55
N GLN A 230 -10.84 -2.01 12.32
CA GLN A 230 -10.46 -0.68 11.84
C GLN A 230 -9.40 -0.74 10.73
N SER A 231 -8.56 -1.78 10.74
CA SER A 231 -7.53 -2.02 9.72
C SER A 231 -8.08 -2.65 8.44
N ALA A 232 -9.37 -3.01 8.36
CA ALA A 232 -9.96 -3.74 7.23
C ALA A 232 -9.61 -3.13 5.86
N LEU A 233 -9.85 -1.83 5.69
CA LEU A 233 -9.56 -1.12 4.44
C LEU A 233 -8.06 -0.91 4.20
N GLN A 234 -7.23 -1.06 5.22
CA GLN A 234 -5.76 -1.04 5.13
C GLN A 234 -5.19 -2.46 4.94
N GLY A 235 -6.02 -3.38 4.42
CA GLY A 235 -5.63 -4.76 4.20
C GLY A 235 -5.54 -5.61 5.46
N GLY A 236 -6.10 -5.12 6.58
CA GLY A 236 -5.97 -5.74 7.88
C GLY A 236 -4.62 -5.48 8.56
N ASP A 237 -3.77 -4.60 8.02
CA ASP A 237 -2.37 -4.50 8.44
C ASP A 237 -2.19 -3.99 9.89
N LEU A 238 -1.55 -4.84 10.69
CA LEU A 238 -0.95 -4.69 12.02
C LEU A 238 0.22 -3.70 12.09
N GLY A 239 0.99 -3.69 11.01
CA GLY A 239 2.40 -3.32 11.07
C GLY A 239 3.21 -4.32 11.89
N TRP A 240 4.41 -3.88 12.30
CA TRP A 240 5.29 -4.64 13.18
C TRP A 240 4.81 -4.54 14.63
N VAL A 241 4.49 -5.69 15.21
CA VAL A 241 3.97 -5.80 16.58
C VAL A 241 4.74 -6.84 17.37
N GLN A 242 4.87 -6.59 18.67
CA GLN A 242 5.41 -7.53 19.64
C GLN A 242 4.32 -8.51 20.10
N PRO A 243 4.67 -9.73 20.54
CA PRO A 243 3.70 -10.69 21.08
C PRO A 243 2.81 -10.13 22.19
N SER A 244 3.35 -9.23 23.02
CA SER A 244 2.63 -8.58 24.13
C SER A 244 1.54 -7.59 23.68
N GLN A 245 1.56 -7.16 22.43
CA GLN A 245 0.58 -6.24 21.85
C GLN A 245 -0.58 -6.97 21.17
N LEU A 246 -0.48 -8.30 21.02
CA LEU A 246 -1.51 -9.15 20.44
C LEU A 246 -2.34 -9.83 21.54
N ASP A 247 -3.56 -10.24 21.18
CA ASP A 247 -4.31 -11.16 22.03
C ASP A 247 -3.47 -12.44 22.30
N PRO A 248 -3.45 -13.00 23.52
CA PRO A 248 -2.61 -14.15 23.86
C PRO A 248 -2.79 -15.36 22.93
N ASN A 249 -4.01 -15.63 22.45
CA ASN A 249 -4.26 -16.73 21.52
C ASN A 249 -3.64 -16.45 20.15
N VAL A 250 -3.75 -15.21 19.68
CA VAL A 250 -3.13 -14.75 18.43
C VAL A 250 -1.61 -14.79 18.53
N ALA A 251 -1.05 -14.26 19.63
CA ALA A 251 0.38 -14.25 19.88
C ALA A 251 0.97 -15.66 19.88
N ASN A 252 0.34 -16.62 20.56
CA ASN A 252 0.81 -18.00 20.63
C ASN A 252 0.88 -18.68 19.26
N VAL A 253 -0.11 -18.41 18.41
CA VAL A 253 -0.18 -18.98 17.05
C VAL A 253 0.82 -18.30 16.11
N VAL A 254 0.84 -16.96 16.08
CA VAL A 254 1.73 -16.16 15.22
C VAL A 254 3.21 -16.48 15.48
N GLN A 255 3.59 -16.70 16.75
CA GLN A 255 4.96 -17.08 17.10
C GLN A 255 5.43 -18.38 16.42
N GLN A 256 4.52 -19.33 16.22
CA GLN A 256 4.79 -20.65 15.65
C GLN A 256 4.62 -20.71 14.12
N MET A 257 3.87 -19.76 13.54
CA MET A 257 3.64 -19.70 12.10
C MET A 257 4.90 -19.36 11.30
N PRO A 258 5.13 -19.94 10.11
CA PRO A 258 6.12 -19.43 9.18
C PRO A 258 5.64 -18.12 8.50
N PRO A 259 6.53 -17.22 8.07
CA PRO A 259 6.16 -16.09 7.24
C PRO A 259 5.38 -16.52 5.98
N GLY A 260 4.36 -15.74 5.61
CA GLY A 260 3.39 -16.02 4.56
C GLY A 260 2.20 -16.89 4.99
N ALA A 261 2.20 -17.47 6.19
CA ALA A 261 1.11 -18.32 6.64
C ALA A 261 -0.12 -17.54 7.11
N VAL A 262 -1.28 -18.19 7.01
CA VAL A 262 -2.58 -17.74 7.54
C VAL A 262 -3.04 -18.72 8.63
N SER A 263 -3.52 -18.19 9.76
CA SER A 263 -4.01 -19.00 10.87
C SER A 263 -5.41 -19.59 10.61
N GLU A 264 -5.79 -20.58 11.40
CA GLU A 264 -7.21 -20.91 11.60
C GLU A 264 -7.94 -19.77 12.35
N PRO A 265 -9.28 -19.76 12.43
CA PRO A 265 -10.01 -18.72 13.16
C PRO A 265 -9.75 -18.85 14.65
N LEU A 266 -9.21 -17.78 15.25
CA LEU A 266 -8.83 -17.71 16.65
C LEU A 266 -9.91 -16.97 17.43
N SER A 267 -10.33 -17.52 18.57
CA SER A 267 -11.27 -16.82 19.46
C SER A 267 -10.54 -15.73 20.23
N VAL A 268 -11.04 -14.51 20.10
CA VAL A 268 -10.55 -13.31 20.78
C VAL A 268 -11.74 -12.58 21.44
N PRO A 269 -11.50 -11.66 22.39
CA PRO A 269 -12.57 -10.84 22.95
C PRO A 269 -13.39 -10.16 21.85
N GLY A 270 -14.71 -10.36 21.87
CA GLY A 270 -15.65 -9.76 20.93
C GLY A 270 -15.70 -10.38 19.53
N GLY A 271 -14.96 -11.46 19.24
CA GLY A 271 -14.92 -11.97 17.87
C GLY A 271 -14.10 -13.23 17.59
N LEU A 272 -13.98 -13.49 16.29
CA LEU A 272 -12.97 -14.36 15.70
C LEU A 272 -11.95 -13.52 14.96
N ALA A 273 -10.67 -13.84 15.12
CA ALA A 273 -9.56 -13.25 14.39
C ALA A 273 -8.89 -14.29 13.49
N ILE A 274 -8.59 -13.94 12.24
CA ILE A 274 -7.73 -14.71 11.35
C ILE A 274 -6.46 -13.89 11.14
N ALA A 275 -5.31 -14.42 11.53
CA ALA A 275 -4.03 -13.75 11.42
C ALA A 275 -3.27 -14.21 10.18
N HIS A 276 -2.64 -13.29 9.48
CA HIS A 276 -1.63 -13.56 8.46
C HIS A 276 -0.28 -13.04 8.96
N LEU A 277 0.72 -13.91 9.00
CA LEU A 277 2.07 -13.50 9.35
C LEU A 277 2.83 -13.13 8.08
N ILE A 278 3.10 -11.83 7.88
CA ILE A 278 3.85 -11.33 6.72
C ILE A 278 5.34 -11.62 6.90
N ALA A 279 5.90 -11.23 8.05
CA ALA A 279 7.35 -11.33 8.30
C ALA A 279 7.67 -11.42 9.80
N LYS A 280 8.86 -11.93 10.11
CA LYS A 280 9.44 -11.95 11.46
C LYS A 280 10.77 -11.20 11.46
N ARG A 281 11.06 -10.47 12.53
CA ARG A 281 12.38 -9.86 12.77
C ARG A 281 12.72 -9.86 14.26
N GLN A 282 13.94 -9.48 14.60
CA GLN A 282 14.35 -9.16 15.97
C GLN A 282 14.67 -7.68 16.07
N ILE A 283 14.21 -7.03 17.13
CA ILE A 283 14.45 -5.60 17.36
C ILE A 283 15.95 -5.35 17.53
N GLY A 284 16.47 -4.32 16.85
CA GLY A 284 17.85 -3.88 16.99
C GLY A 284 18.91 -4.84 16.43
N ARG A 285 18.49 -5.92 15.76
CA ARG A 285 19.37 -6.81 14.99
C ARG A 285 19.05 -6.66 13.51
N ASP A 286 19.43 -5.52 12.94
CA ASP A 286 19.61 -5.48 11.49
C ASP A 286 20.74 -6.46 11.17
N ILE A 287 20.43 -7.50 10.40
CA ILE A 287 21.39 -8.48 9.92
C ILE A 287 22.21 -7.83 8.78
N ALA A 288 22.82 -6.68 9.05
CA ALA A 288 23.68 -6.00 8.12
C ALA A 288 25.08 -6.59 8.26
N THR A 289 25.57 -7.25 7.21
CA THR A 289 26.99 -7.59 7.13
C THR A 289 27.75 -6.30 6.86
N MET A 290 28.30 -5.70 7.91
CA MET A 290 29.12 -4.51 7.79
C MET A 290 30.48 -4.90 7.18
N LEU A 291 30.72 -4.50 5.94
CA LEU A 291 32.01 -4.66 5.28
C LEU A 291 32.86 -3.41 5.53
N SER A 292 34.04 -3.59 6.13
CA SER A 292 35.06 -2.54 6.17
C SER A 292 35.96 -2.70 4.94
N MET A 293 35.95 -1.73 4.04
CA MET A 293 36.81 -1.71 2.85
C MET A 293 37.88 -0.61 2.99
N ARG A 294 39.10 -0.93 2.57
CA ARG A 294 40.18 0.06 2.37
C ARG A 294 40.49 0.13 0.88
N GLN A 295 40.62 1.35 0.37
CA GLN A 295 40.92 1.61 -1.03
C GLN A 295 42.03 2.65 -1.14
N VAL A 296 42.90 2.48 -2.12
CA VAL A 296 43.87 3.50 -2.55
C VAL A 296 43.45 4.01 -3.91
N PHE A 297 43.35 5.32 -4.04
CA PHE A 297 42.97 5.98 -5.28
C PHE A 297 44.21 6.50 -6.01
N LEU A 298 44.39 6.05 -7.24
CA LEU A 298 45.52 6.41 -8.10
C LEU A 298 44.99 7.20 -9.31
N PRO A 299 44.91 8.54 -9.24
CA PRO A 299 44.28 9.35 -10.27
C PRO A 299 45.13 9.44 -11.55
N PHE A 300 44.44 9.56 -12.68
CA PHE A 300 45.05 10.06 -13.92
C PHE A 300 44.91 11.57 -14.00
N ALA A 301 45.96 12.24 -14.47
CA ALA A 301 45.96 13.69 -14.63
C ALA A 301 45.06 14.17 -15.78
N VAL A 302 44.76 13.28 -16.73
CA VAL A 302 43.91 13.52 -17.90
C VAL A 302 43.03 12.30 -18.17
N PRO A 303 41.89 12.45 -18.89
CA PRO A 303 41.05 11.32 -19.29
C PRO A 303 41.85 10.22 -20.01
N LEU A 304 41.52 8.96 -19.73
CA LEU A 304 42.20 7.80 -20.32
C LEU A 304 41.86 7.67 -21.82
N ASN A 305 42.88 7.57 -22.66
CA ASN A 305 42.77 7.09 -24.03
C ASN A 305 43.50 5.75 -24.15
N PRO A 306 42.79 4.60 -24.17
CA PRO A 306 43.42 3.28 -24.22
C PRO A 306 44.33 3.04 -25.43
N SER A 307 44.08 3.74 -26.55
CA SER A 307 44.88 3.62 -27.78
C SER A 307 46.15 4.47 -27.77
N ALA A 308 46.28 5.41 -26.83
CA ALA A 308 47.44 6.29 -26.70
C ALA A 308 47.62 6.72 -25.22
N PRO A 309 48.00 5.79 -24.33
CA PRO A 309 48.16 6.09 -22.92
C PRO A 309 49.34 7.04 -22.69
N THR A 310 49.19 7.99 -21.77
CA THR A 310 50.29 8.87 -21.38
C THR A 310 51.33 8.11 -20.54
N PRO A 311 52.59 8.57 -20.47
CA PRO A 311 53.58 7.99 -19.58
C PRO A 311 53.13 7.94 -18.11
N GLN A 312 52.39 8.96 -17.66
CA GLN A 312 51.81 9.02 -16.32
C GLN A 312 50.77 7.92 -16.09
N GLN A 313 49.90 7.66 -17.07
CA GLN A 313 48.90 6.60 -16.99
C GLN A 313 49.55 5.20 -16.98
N VAL A 314 50.56 4.97 -17.82
CA VAL A 314 51.32 3.71 -17.85
C VAL A 314 52.00 3.45 -16.49
N GLU A 315 52.64 4.48 -15.93
CA GLU A 315 53.33 4.35 -14.63
C GLU A 315 52.35 4.16 -13.47
N THR A 316 51.19 4.81 -13.52
CA THR A 316 50.14 4.68 -12.52
C THR A 316 49.53 3.27 -12.55
N LEU A 317 49.35 2.68 -13.74
CA LEU A 317 48.89 1.30 -13.89
C LEU A 317 49.91 0.30 -13.35
N LYS A 318 51.21 0.47 -13.69
CA LYS A 318 52.28 -0.37 -13.14
C LYS A 318 52.32 -0.34 -11.61
N ARG A 319 52.14 0.85 -11.02
CA ARG A 319 52.01 1.00 -9.56
C ARG A 319 50.79 0.27 -9.01
N ALA A 320 49.63 0.37 -9.67
CA ALA A 320 48.42 -0.35 -9.28
C ALA A 320 48.62 -1.88 -9.33
N GLU A 321 49.25 -2.40 -10.38
CA GLU A 321 49.56 -3.83 -10.54
C GLU A 321 50.55 -4.33 -9.47
N ALA A 322 51.62 -3.57 -9.21
CA ALA A 322 52.59 -3.89 -8.17
C ALA A 322 51.96 -3.86 -6.77
N LEU A 323 51.03 -2.93 -6.52
CA LEU A 323 50.24 -2.87 -5.29
C LEU A 323 49.32 -4.09 -5.15
N GLY A 324 48.60 -4.46 -6.21
CA GLY A 324 47.71 -5.62 -6.22
C GLY A 324 48.43 -6.94 -5.96
N GLY A 325 49.70 -7.07 -6.36
CA GLY A 325 50.53 -8.24 -6.07
C GLY A 325 51.16 -8.27 -4.67
N ARG A 326 51.17 -7.14 -3.94
CA ARG A 326 51.83 -6.97 -2.63
C ARG A 326 50.86 -6.89 -1.46
N VAL A 327 49.68 -6.35 -1.69
CA VAL A 327 48.74 -5.97 -0.62
C VAL A 327 47.67 -7.04 -0.47
N HIS A 328 47.66 -7.71 0.67
CA HIS A 328 46.74 -8.80 1.00
C HIS A 328 45.93 -8.53 2.28
N SER A 329 46.13 -7.36 2.90
CA SER A 329 45.43 -6.93 4.11
C SER A 329 45.03 -5.45 4.08
N CYS A 330 44.05 -5.08 4.91
CA CYS A 330 43.64 -3.68 5.09
C CYS A 330 44.78 -2.80 5.62
N ALA A 331 45.65 -3.33 6.50
CA ALA A 331 46.78 -2.60 7.07
C ALA A 331 47.85 -2.30 6.00
N GLU A 332 48.16 -3.28 5.15
CA GLU A 332 49.06 -3.08 4.01
C GLU A 332 48.48 -2.08 3.00
N MET A 333 47.16 -2.08 2.81
CA MET A 333 46.51 -1.10 1.92
C MET A 333 46.59 0.32 2.49
N GLU A 334 46.44 0.48 3.81
CA GLU A 334 46.64 1.78 4.47
C GLU A 334 48.09 2.26 4.42
N GLN A 335 49.06 1.34 4.53
CA GLN A 335 50.47 1.69 4.43
C GLN A 335 50.80 2.13 2.99
N ALA A 336 50.33 1.37 2.01
CA ALA A 336 50.47 1.70 0.60
C ALA A 336 49.80 3.00 0.17
N ALA A 337 48.84 3.52 0.94
CA ALA A 337 48.22 4.82 0.70
C ALA A 337 49.12 6.01 1.10
N ARG A 338 50.10 5.77 1.96
CA ARG A 338 51.00 6.79 2.55
C ARG A 338 52.34 6.88 1.81
N ASP A 339 52.69 5.83 1.08
CA ASP A 339 53.91 5.71 0.25
C ASP A 339 53.67 6.26 -1.17
#